data_AF-A0A0E9X6Z3-F1
#
_entry.id   AF-A0A0E9X6Z3-F1
#
_cell.length_a   1.000
_cell.length_b   1.000
_cell.length_c   1.000
_cell.angle_alpha   90.00
_cell.angle_beta   90.00
_cell.angle_gamma   90.00
#
_symmetry.space_group_name_H-M   'P 1'
#
loop_
_entity.id
_entity.type
_entity.pdbx_description
1 polymer ?
#
loop_
_entity_poly.entity_id
_entity_poly.type
_entity_poly.pdbx_seq_one_letter_code
_entity_poly.pdbx_strand_id
1 'polypeptide(L)'
;MELYASTEGNINFINYTGKIGAVGCVNFLHRKAFPYALLKYDMLREEPVRDHRGLCVEVAKGETGLLVSRITTTAAFLGYAGNLQQTEKKKLRDVFQKGDLYFNSGDLLRFDHLGFIYFQDRVGDTFRWKGENVATTEVSDVLVTADCIQEANVYGVSVPGHEGRIGMAAVTLKEGAEFDPNSVFSQVVSYLPAYARPRFIRIQDSLDVTGTFKQMKVKLVEEGFCPSAVPDPLYFLDDKEKSYVPMTQEIFHSIESGSIKL
;
A
#
# COMPACT_ATOMS: atom_id res chain seq x y z
N MET A 1 -20.93 16.69 -5.59
CA MET A 1 -20.34 16.31 -6.89
C MET A 1 -19.06 15.56 -6.56
N GLU A 2 -19.02 14.25 -6.82
CA GLU A 2 -17.83 13.42 -6.56
C GLU A 2 -16.98 13.35 -7.82
N LEU A 3 -15.67 13.56 -7.68
CA LEU A 3 -14.67 13.62 -8.74
C LEU A 3 -13.51 12.69 -8.36
N TYR A 4 -13.17 11.77 -9.24
CA TYR A 4 -11.87 11.11 -9.20
C TYR A 4 -10.92 11.84 -10.14
N ALA A 5 -9.74 12.18 -9.64
CA ALA A 5 -8.66 12.71 -10.46
C ALA A 5 -7.36 12.01 -10.07
N SER A 6 -6.69 11.41 -11.05
CA SER A 6 -5.34 10.90 -10.79
C SER A 6 -4.40 12.09 -10.62
N THR A 7 -3.71 12.15 -9.48
CA THR A 7 -2.74 13.23 -9.19
C THR A 7 -1.59 13.30 -10.19
N GLU A 8 -1.38 12.22 -10.95
CA GLU A 8 -0.19 11.98 -11.76
C GLU A 8 -0.52 11.49 -13.17
N GLY A 9 -1.81 11.25 -13.49
CA GLY A 9 -2.24 10.66 -14.75
C GLY A 9 -3.22 11.54 -15.52
N ASN A 10 -3.37 11.26 -16.82
CA ASN A 10 -4.29 11.99 -17.70
C ASN A 10 -5.75 11.47 -17.62
N ILE A 11 -6.15 10.84 -16.51
CA ILE A 11 -7.50 10.28 -16.33
C ILE A 11 -8.17 10.94 -15.13
N ASN A 12 -9.36 11.47 -15.38
CA ASN A 12 -10.30 11.93 -14.37
C ASN A 12 -11.68 11.34 -14.66
N PHE A 13 -12.49 11.12 -13.63
CA PHE A 13 -13.88 10.70 -13.77
C PHE A 13 -14.80 11.62 -12.97
N ILE A 14 -15.91 12.03 -13.59
CA ILE A 14 -16.89 12.92 -12.96
C ILE A 14 -18.19 12.15 -12.77
N ASN A 15 -18.71 12.12 -11.55
CA ASN A 15 -20.06 11.63 -11.27
C ASN A 15 -21.08 12.77 -11.44
N TYR A 16 -21.47 13.04 -12.68
CA TYR A 16 -22.49 14.04 -13.02
C TYR A 16 -23.92 13.57 -12.69
N THR A 17 -24.12 12.27 -12.50
CA THR A 17 -25.42 11.64 -12.23
C THR A 17 -25.83 11.63 -10.75
N GLY A 18 -24.89 11.91 -9.84
CA GLY A 18 -25.15 11.95 -8.40
C GLY A 18 -25.37 10.60 -7.73
N LYS A 19 -24.97 9.48 -8.36
CA LYS A 19 -25.08 8.15 -7.74
C LYS A 19 -24.18 8.06 -6.50
N ILE A 20 -24.76 7.79 -5.34
CA ILE A 20 -24.04 7.74 -4.06
C ILE A 20 -22.93 6.68 -4.12
N GLY A 21 -21.72 7.07 -3.71
CA GLY A 21 -20.53 6.20 -3.65
C GLY A 21 -19.83 5.96 -4.98
N ALA A 22 -20.37 6.46 -6.10
CA ALA A 22 -19.70 6.38 -7.39
C ALA A 22 -18.79 7.59 -7.61
N VAL A 23 -17.52 7.35 -7.89
CA VAL A 23 -16.54 8.41 -8.20
C VAL A 23 -16.57 8.83 -9.67
N GLY A 24 -17.41 8.19 -10.48
CA GLY A 24 -17.55 8.51 -11.90
C GLY A 24 -18.53 7.61 -12.64
N CYS A 25 -18.77 7.96 -13.91
CA CYS A 25 -19.52 7.14 -14.84
C CYS A 25 -18.79 7.07 -16.18
N VAL A 26 -18.64 5.86 -16.71
CA VAL A 26 -17.99 5.58 -17.99
C VAL A 26 -18.79 6.24 -19.10
N ASN A 27 -18.17 7.22 -19.74
CA ASN A 27 -18.67 7.80 -20.98
C ASN A 27 -17.87 7.21 -22.16
N PHE A 28 -18.57 6.67 -23.16
CA PHE A 28 -17.96 6.12 -24.37
C PHE A 28 -17.05 7.13 -25.09
N LEU A 29 -17.50 8.39 -25.19
CA LEU A 29 -16.72 9.46 -25.83
C LEU A 29 -15.44 9.74 -25.03
N HIS A 30 -15.52 9.77 -23.70
CA HIS A 30 -14.38 9.94 -22.82
C HIS A 30 -13.38 8.78 -22.95
N ARG A 31 -13.87 7.54 -22.97
CA ARG A 31 -13.01 6.34 -23.13
C ARG A 31 -12.31 6.30 -24.49
N LYS A 32 -12.92 6.85 -25.53
CA LYS A 32 -12.30 6.97 -26.87
C LYS A 32 -11.21 8.04 -26.90
N ALA A 33 -11.43 9.16 -26.21
CA ALA A 33 -10.45 10.26 -26.10
C ALA A 33 -9.26 9.89 -25.19
N PHE A 34 -9.53 9.20 -24.09
CA PHE A 34 -8.55 8.76 -23.10
C PHE A 34 -8.69 7.25 -22.89
N PRO A 35 -7.94 6.41 -23.62
CA PRO A 35 -8.03 4.97 -23.46
C PRO A 35 -7.52 4.54 -22.08
N TYR A 36 -8.38 3.89 -21.30
CA TYR A 36 -8.05 3.30 -20.01
C TYR A 36 -8.64 1.89 -19.87
N ALA A 37 -8.08 1.13 -18.93
CA ALA A 37 -8.49 -0.22 -18.60
C ALA A 37 -8.29 -0.50 -17.10
N LEU A 38 -8.94 -1.56 -16.61
CA LEU A 38 -8.72 -2.11 -15.28
C LEU A 38 -7.99 -3.45 -15.40
N LEU A 39 -6.75 -3.52 -14.91
CA LEU A 39 -5.95 -4.74 -14.96
C LEU A 39 -6.15 -5.57 -13.70
N LYS A 40 -6.14 -6.89 -13.84
CA LYS A 40 -6.09 -7.80 -12.71
C LYS A 40 -4.77 -7.57 -11.97
N TYR A 41 -4.84 -7.43 -10.66
CA TYR A 41 -3.70 -7.05 -9.82
C TYR A 41 -3.49 -8.06 -8.70
N ASP A 42 -2.25 -8.50 -8.54
CA ASP A 42 -1.85 -9.37 -7.44
C ASP A 42 -1.37 -8.51 -6.27
N MET A 43 -2.19 -8.44 -5.22
CA MET A 43 -1.90 -7.66 -4.01
C MET A 43 -0.72 -8.22 -3.20
N LEU A 44 -0.40 -9.52 -3.35
CA LEU A 44 0.71 -10.14 -2.64
C LEU A 44 2.04 -9.85 -3.34
N ARG A 45 2.04 -9.91 -4.68
CA ARG A 45 3.24 -9.63 -5.49
C ARG A 45 3.40 -8.16 -5.82
N GLU A 46 2.39 -7.35 -5.53
CA GLU A 46 2.30 -5.93 -5.91
C GLU A 46 2.51 -5.70 -7.42
N GLU A 47 2.03 -6.63 -8.25
CA GLU A 47 2.21 -6.59 -9.71
C GLU A 47 0.91 -6.91 -10.48
N PRO A 48 0.70 -6.34 -11.67
CA PRO A 48 -0.37 -6.76 -12.56
C PRO A 48 -0.22 -8.24 -12.98
N VAL A 49 -1.32 -8.98 -12.96
CA VAL A 49 -1.33 -10.38 -13.39
C VAL A 49 -1.15 -10.44 -14.91
N ARG A 50 -0.21 -11.27 -15.35
CA ARG A 50 0.10 -11.49 -16.77
C ARG A 50 -0.27 -12.90 -17.23
N ASP A 51 -0.69 -13.02 -18.48
CA ASP A 51 -1.00 -14.29 -19.14
C ASP A 51 0.28 -15.02 -19.62
N HIS A 52 0.10 -16.20 -20.24
CA HIS A 52 1.20 -17.01 -20.79
C HIS A 52 2.01 -16.31 -21.91
N ARG A 53 1.50 -15.22 -22.49
CA ARG A 53 2.18 -14.40 -23.51
C ARG A 53 2.95 -13.24 -22.88
N GLY A 54 2.88 -13.10 -21.55
CA GLY A 54 3.46 -12.01 -20.78
C GLY A 54 2.68 -10.71 -20.90
N LEU A 55 1.41 -10.75 -21.33
CA LEU A 55 0.53 -9.58 -21.43
C LEU A 55 -0.36 -9.47 -20.19
N CYS A 56 -0.71 -8.26 -19.77
CA CYS A 56 -1.60 -8.05 -18.62
C CYS A 56 -3.03 -8.53 -18.91
N VAL A 57 -3.71 -9.02 -17.88
CA VAL A 57 -5.09 -9.50 -17.96
C VAL A 57 -6.04 -8.38 -17.53
N GLU A 58 -7.03 -8.02 -18.36
CA GLU A 58 -8.12 -7.11 -17.96
C GLU A 58 -9.10 -7.83 -17.03
N VAL A 59 -9.63 -7.14 -16.02
CA VAL A 59 -10.67 -7.71 -15.14
C VAL A 59 -12.03 -7.74 -15.83
N ALA A 60 -12.91 -8.64 -15.39
CA ALA A 60 -14.29 -8.65 -15.85
C ALA A 60 -15.07 -7.45 -15.28
N LYS A 61 -16.20 -7.10 -15.92
CA LYS A 61 -17.11 -6.09 -15.34
C LYS A 61 -17.61 -6.58 -13.99
N GLY A 62 -17.61 -5.68 -13.00
CA GLY A 62 -17.96 -5.98 -11.62
C GLY A 62 -16.77 -6.39 -10.76
N GLU A 63 -15.61 -6.67 -11.33
CA GLU A 63 -14.39 -6.98 -10.58
C GLU A 63 -13.54 -5.73 -10.32
N THR A 64 -12.78 -5.77 -9.22
CA THR A 64 -11.81 -4.72 -8.87
C THR A 64 -10.51 -4.93 -9.64
N GLY A 65 -10.00 -3.88 -10.27
CA GLY A 65 -8.74 -3.91 -10.99
C GLY A 65 -7.97 -2.60 -10.90
N LEU A 66 -6.69 -2.66 -11.22
CA LEU A 66 -5.77 -1.53 -11.26
C LEU A 66 -6.08 -0.65 -12.46
N LEU A 67 -6.38 0.63 -12.22
CA LEU A 67 -6.60 1.60 -13.27
C LEU A 67 -5.30 1.94 -14.00
N VAL A 68 -5.31 1.79 -15.32
CA VAL A 68 -4.22 2.19 -16.20
C VAL A 68 -4.73 3.05 -17.36
N SER A 69 -3.99 4.10 -17.73
CA SER A 69 -4.22 4.87 -18.98
C SER A 69 -3.20 4.53 -20.02
N ARG A 70 -3.60 4.41 -21.28
CA ARG A 70 -2.64 4.32 -22.38
C ARG A 70 -1.85 5.62 -22.50
N ILE A 71 -0.53 5.51 -22.57
CA ILE A 71 0.33 6.64 -22.90
C ILE A 71 0.39 6.74 -24.43
N THR A 72 -0.12 7.83 -24.98
CA THR A 72 -0.05 8.15 -26.41
C THR A 72 0.71 9.46 -26.61
N THR A 73 1.05 9.78 -27.86
CA THR A 73 1.66 11.07 -28.21
C THR A 73 0.78 12.27 -27.88
N THR A 74 -0.55 12.10 -27.87
CA THR A 74 -1.55 13.12 -27.53
C THR A 74 -1.92 13.17 -26.05
N ALA A 75 -1.78 12.07 -25.31
CA ALA A 75 -1.98 11.98 -23.87
C ALA A 75 -0.68 11.54 -23.18
N ALA A 76 0.40 12.26 -23.46
CA ALA A 76 1.73 11.94 -22.95
C ALA A 76 1.78 12.13 -21.43
N PHE A 77 2.30 11.13 -20.72
CA PHE A 77 2.75 11.30 -19.34
C PHE A 77 4.13 11.96 -19.41
N LEU A 78 4.20 13.25 -19.05
CA LEU A 78 5.43 14.05 -19.08
C LEU A 78 6.47 13.60 -18.04
N GLY A 79 6.09 12.72 -17.10
CA GLY A 79 6.95 12.27 -16.01
C GLY A 79 7.09 13.33 -14.92
N TYR A 80 7.85 12.97 -13.87
CA TYR A 80 8.20 13.93 -12.82
C TYR A 80 9.50 14.64 -13.19
N ALA A 81 9.51 15.97 -13.08
CA ALA A 81 10.71 16.76 -13.30
C ALA A 81 11.84 16.28 -12.37
N GLY A 82 12.91 15.74 -12.95
CA GLY A 82 14.12 15.34 -12.22
C GLY A 82 14.20 13.87 -11.77
N ASN A 83 13.17 13.03 -11.97
CA ASN A 83 13.21 11.63 -11.51
C ASN A 83 12.77 10.60 -12.57
N LEU A 84 13.71 10.27 -13.48
CA LEU A 84 13.49 9.34 -14.59
C LEU A 84 13.17 7.91 -14.11
N GLN A 85 13.79 7.45 -13.02
CA GLN A 85 13.54 6.11 -12.49
C GLN A 85 12.10 5.94 -11.97
N GLN A 86 11.55 6.94 -11.29
CA GLN A 86 10.14 6.91 -10.86
C GLN A 86 9.18 6.94 -12.05
N THR A 87 9.52 7.76 -13.05
CA THR A 87 8.75 7.89 -14.29
C THR A 87 8.67 6.56 -15.03
N GLU A 88 9.74 5.78 -15.07
CA GLU A 88 9.75 4.44 -15.67
C GLU A 88 8.98 3.41 -14.83
N LYS A 89 9.07 3.45 -13.48
CA LYS A 89 8.31 2.51 -12.62
C LYS A 89 6.79 2.69 -12.71
N LYS A 90 6.32 3.89 -13.05
CA LYS A 90 4.89 4.19 -13.30
C LYS A 90 4.44 3.78 -14.70
N LYS A 91 5.35 3.35 -15.59
CA LYS A 91 5.03 2.87 -16.92
C LYS A 91 4.93 1.35 -16.93
N LEU A 92 3.79 0.84 -17.36
CA LEU A 92 3.59 -0.57 -17.67
C LEU A 92 3.78 -0.78 -19.18
N ARG A 93 4.67 -1.69 -19.53
CA ARG A 93 4.94 -2.13 -20.90
C ARG A 93 4.24 -3.46 -21.17
N ASP A 94 3.95 -3.72 -22.43
CA ASP A 94 3.37 -4.97 -22.90
C ASP A 94 2.07 -5.32 -22.13
N VAL A 95 1.15 -4.37 -22.06
CA VAL A 95 -0.11 -4.51 -21.34
C VAL A 95 -1.10 -5.33 -22.15
N PHE A 96 -1.50 -4.87 -23.33
CA PHE A 96 -2.41 -5.61 -24.21
C PHE A 96 -1.75 -6.08 -25.50
N GLN A 97 -0.68 -5.40 -25.92
CA GLN A 97 0.11 -5.72 -27.10
C GLN A 97 1.58 -5.44 -26.83
N LYS A 98 2.48 -6.23 -27.43
CA LYS A 98 3.91 -5.99 -27.29
C LYS A 98 4.28 -4.59 -27.79
N GLY A 99 5.01 -3.85 -26.96
CA GLY A 99 5.44 -2.47 -27.23
C GLY A 99 4.43 -1.39 -26.86
N ASP A 100 3.21 -1.72 -26.41
CA ASP A 100 2.31 -0.72 -25.86
C ASP A 100 2.80 -0.23 -24.48
N LEU A 101 2.33 0.97 -24.11
CA LEU A 101 2.76 1.66 -22.91
C LEU A 101 1.56 2.26 -22.19
N TYR A 102 1.45 1.99 -20.91
CA TYR A 102 0.40 2.49 -20.05
C TYR A 102 0.97 3.14 -18.80
N PHE A 103 0.30 4.17 -18.31
CA PHE A 103 0.53 4.79 -17.03
C PHE A 103 -0.24 4.02 -15.96
N ASN A 104 0.47 3.60 -14.90
CA ASN A 104 -0.07 2.96 -13.72
C ASN A 104 -0.48 4.03 -12.69
N SER A 105 -1.80 4.21 -12.50
CA SER A 105 -2.33 5.16 -11.52
C SER A 105 -1.99 4.80 -10.07
N GLY A 106 -1.85 3.51 -9.78
CA GLY A 106 -1.77 2.97 -8.42
C GLY A 106 -3.14 2.78 -7.76
N ASP A 107 -4.25 3.11 -8.42
CA ASP A 107 -5.58 3.06 -7.81
C ASP A 107 -6.38 1.84 -8.29
N LEU A 108 -7.00 1.14 -7.34
CA LEU A 108 -7.90 0.03 -7.59
C LEU A 108 -9.33 0.55 -7.70
N LEU A 109 -9.96 0.31 -8.84
CA LEU A 109 -11.32 0.70 -9.13
C LEU A 109 -12.17 -0.51 -9.49
N ARG A 110 -13.49 -0.36 -9.36
CA ARG A 110 -14.48 -1.32 -9.85
C ARG A 110 -15.45 -0.64 -10.80
N PHE A 111 -15.67 -1.21 -11.98
CA PHE A 111 -16.73 -0.77 -12.88
C PHE A 111 -17.95 -1.68 -12.73
N ASP A 112 -19.11 -1.13 -12.40
CA ASP A 112 -20.35 -1.93 -12.41
C ASP A 112 -20.88 -2.14 -13.84
N HIS A 113 -21.90 -2.98 -13.95
CA HIS A 113 -22.52 -3.30 -15.25
C HIS A 113 -23.20 -2.10 -15.93
N LEU A 114 -23.54 -1.07 -15.15
CA LEU A 114 -24.16 0.17 -15.63
C LEU A 114 -23.12 1.23 -15.99
N GLY A 115 -21.82 0.94 -15.80
CA GLY A 115 -20.72 1.84 -16.12
C GLY A 115 -20.38 2.82 -15.00
N PHE A 116 -20.93 2.67 -13.79
CA PHE A 116 -20.46 3.47 -12.65
C PHE A 116 -19.13 2.96 -12.14
N ILE A 117 -18.32 3.90 -11.68
CA ILE A 117 -16.96 3.69 -11.23
C ILE A 117 -16.94 3.88 -9.73
N TYR A 118 -16.38 2.90 -9.01
CA TYR A 118 -16.23 2.94 -7.56
C TYR A 118 -14.75 2.84 -7.22
N PHE A 119 -14.25 3.79 -6.44
CA PHE A 119 -12.93 3.66 -5.83
C PHE A 119 -12.96 2.53 -4.82
N GLN A 120 -11.97 1.66 -4.85
CA GLN A 120 -11.85 0.54 -3.92
C GLN A 120 -10.68 0.77 -2.99
N ASP A 121 -9.51 1.08 -3.54
CA ASP A 121 -8.30 1.22 -2.75
C ASP A 121 -7.17 1.89 -3.53
N ARG A 122 -6.05 2.16 -2.86
CA ARG A 122 -4.78 2.51 -3.48
C ARG A 122 -3.73 1.44 -3.16
N VAL A 123 -3.09 0.95 -4.21
CA VAL A 123 -2.00 0.00 -4.10
C VAL A 123 -0.90 0.56 -3.20
N GLY A 124 -0.63 -0.18 -2.14
CA GLY A 124 0.39 0.17 -1.15
C GLY A 124 -0.15 0.93 0.05
N ASP A 125 -1.39 1.42 0.06
CA ASP A 125 -1.97 2.15 1.20
C ASP A 125 -2.76 1.24 2.14
N THR A 126 -2.97 -0.02 1.76
CA THR A 126 -3.60 -1.05 2.60
C THR A 126 -2.83 -2.37 2.55
N PHE A 127 -3.01 -3.18 3.58
CA PHE A 127 -2.64 -4.59 3.57
C PHE A 127 -3.76 -5.44 4.19
N ARG A 128 -3.75 -6.75 3.90
CA ARG A 128 -4.79 -7.67 4.39
C ARG A 128 -4.21 -8.65 5.41
N TRP A 129 -4.77 -8.66 6.62
CA TRP A 129 -4.37 -9.56 7.71
C TRP A 129 -5.57 -10.33 8.23
N LYS A 130 -5.47 -11.67 8.31
CA LYS A 130 -6.55 -12.54 8.82
C LYS A 130 -7.94 -12.29 8.17
N GLY A 131 -7.95 -11.90 6.90
CA GLY A 131 -9.18 -11.61 6.16
C GLY A 131 -9.73 -10.19 6.33
N GLU A 132 -9.07 -9.34 7.11
CA GLU A 132 -9.44 -7.94 7.31
C GLU A 132 -8.51 -7.01 6.53
N ASN A 133 -9.05 -5.91 6.01
CA ASN A 133 -8.25 -4.86 5.36
C ASN A 133 -7.81 -3.85 6.41
N VAL A 134 -6.53 -3.49 6.39
CA VAL A 134 -5.93 -2.51 7.30
C VAL A 134 -5.44 -1.33 6.47
N ALA A 135 -5.95 -0.13 6.76
CA ALA A 135 -5.48 1.12 6.16
C ALA A 135 -4.19 1.57 6.85
N THR A 136 -3.10 1.68 6.09
CA THR A 136 -1.81 2.06 6.66
C THR A 136 -1.83 3.48 7.19
N THR A 137 -2.62 4.37 6.57
CA THR A 137 -2.79 5.76 7.01
C THR A 137 -3.47 5.87 8.37
N GLU A 138 -4.58 5.15 8.57
CA GLU A 138 -5.30 5.14 9.86
C GLU A 138 -4.40 4.67 11.00
N VAL A 139 -3.63 3.61 10.76
CA VAL A 139 -2.69 3.08 11.75
C VAL A 139 -1.53 4.05 11.98
N SER A 140 -1.00 4.68 10.94
CA SER A 140 0.03 5.73 11.05
C SER A 140 -0.46 6.93 11.87
N ASP A 141 -1.69 7.38 11.63
CA ASP A 141 -2.29 8.52 12.34
C ASP A 141 -2.40 8.23 13.84
N VAL A 142 -2.86 7.03 14.21
CA VAL A 142 -2.91 6.59 15.62
C VAL A 142 -1.51 6.49 16.24
N LEU A 143 -0.50 6.04 15.50
CA LEU A 143 0.85 5.96 16.05
C LEU A 143 1.45 7.34 16.33
N VAL A 144 1.23 8.32 15.44
CA VAL A 144 1.76 9.68 15.59
C VAL A 144 1.07 10.45 16.74
N THR A 145 -0.10 10.01 17.24
CA THR A 145 -0.68 10.58 18.47
C THR A 145 0.07 10.15 19.73
N ALA A 146 0.97 9.17 19.68
CA ALA A 146 1.84 8.85 20.81
C ALA A 146 2.90 9.94 21.02
N ASP A 147 3.11 10.33 22.28
CA ASP A 147 3.97 11.48 22.61
C ASP A 147 5.41 11.35 22.12
N CYS A 148 5.95 10.13 22.06
CA CYS A 148 7.33 9.87 21.63
C CYS A 148 7.52 9.77 20.11
N ILE A 149 6.46 9.59 19.30
CA ILE A 149 6.56 9.31 17.86
C ILE A 149 6.40 10.60 17.05
N GLN A 150 7.34 10.88 16.14
CA GLN A 150 7.33 12.02 15.23
C GLN A 150 6.64 11.67 13.90
N GLU A 151 7.06 10.57 13.27
CA GLU A 151 6.48 10.06 12.03
C GLU A 151 6.34 8.54 12.11
N ALA A 152 5.33 7.98 11.42
CA ALA A 152 5.08 6.55 11.34
C ALA A 152 4.74 6.13 9.91
N ASN A 153 5.47 5.16 9.37
CA ASN A 153 5.19 4.51 8.09
C ASN A 153 4.75 3.08 8.32
N VAL A 154 3.48 2.80 8.04
CA VAL A 154 2.90 1.48 8.25
C VAL A 154 2.88 0.68 6.94
N TYR A 155 3.20 -0.60 7.04
CA TYR A 155 3.22 -1.55 5.94
C TYR A 155 2.93 -2.97 6.40
N GLY A 156 2.54 -3.83 5.46
CA GLY A 156 2.36 -5.25 5.71
C GLY A 156 3.63 -6.04 5.42
N VAL A 157 4.01 -6.95 6.30
CA VAL A 157 5.11 -7.91 6.10
C VAL A 157 4.58 -9.35 6.08
N SER A 158 5.22 -10.21 5.28
CA SER A 158 4.84 -11.63 5.19
C SER A 158 5.44 -12.39 6.37
N VAL A 159 4.66 -13.30 6.96
CA VAL A 159 5.14 -14.21 8.01
C VAL A 159 5.02 -15.65 7.51
N PRO A 160 6.08 -16.48 7.64
CA PRO A 160 6.00 -17.89 7.31
C PRO A 160 4.82 -18.58 8.00
N GLY A 161 4.03 -19.36 7.25
CA GLY A 161 2.90 -20.12 7.79
C GLY A 161 1.60 -19.34 7.99
N HIS A 162 1.55 -18.04 7.64
CA HIS A 162 0.34 -17.22 7.73
C HIS A 162 -0.10 -16.69 6.36
N GLU A 163 -1.41 -16.65 6.13
CA GLU A 163 -1.99 -15.96 4.97
C GLU A 163 -2.16 -14.46 5.22
N GLY A 164 -1.87 -13.66 4.20
CA GLY A 164 -1.91 -12.21 4.27
C GLY A 164 -0.60 -11.60 4.76
N ARG A 165 -0.66 -10.34 5.19
CA ARG A 165 0.49 -9.57 5.67
C ARG A 165 0.15 -9.01 7.04
N ILE A 166 1.06 -9.16 8.00
CA ILE A 166 0.88 -8.61 9.34
C ILE A 166 1.40 -7.17 9.39
N GLY A 167 0.79 -6.33 10.22
CA GLY A 167 1.16 -4.94 10.35
C GLY A 167 2.55 -4.74 10.97
N MET A 168 3.37 -3.93 10.33
CA MET A 168 4.64 -3.42 10.81
C MET A 168 4.67 -1.90 10.64
N ALA A 169 5.34 -1.20 11.55
CA ALA A 169 5.54 0.24 11.48
C ALA A 169 7.02 0.59 11.59
N ALA A 170 7.52 1.42 10.67
CA ALA A 170 8.79 2.12 10.82
C ALA A 170 8.51 3.52 11.35
N VAL A 171 9.08 3.86 12.51
CA VAL A 171 8.79 5.09 13.23
C VAL A 171 10.06 5.89 13.49
N THR A 172 9.95 7.21 13.46
CA THR A 172 10.99 8.13 13.96
C THR A 172 10.50 8.73 15.26
N LEU A 173 11.42 8.95 16.21
CA LEU A 173 11.09 9.56 17.49
C LEU A 173 11.19 11.08 17.41
N LYS A 174 10.47 11.77 18.30
CA LYS A 174 10.65 13.23 18.47
C LYS A 174 12.05 13.51 18.99
N GLU A 175 12.57 14.70 18.67
CA GLU A 175 13.90 15.12 19.12
C GLU A 175 13.99 15.07 20.65
N GLY A 176 14.97 14.29 21.16
CA GLY A 176 15.18 14.09 22.60
C GLY A 176 14.18 13.16 23.30
N ALA A 177 13.24 12.55 22.58
CA ALA A 177 12.33 11.55 23.13
C ALA A 177 12.93 10.13 23.08
N GLU A 178 12.61 9.33 24.07
CA GLU A 178 12.85 7.89 24.07
C GLU A 178 11.55 7.16 23.71
N PHE A 179 11.68 5.98 23.11
CA PHE A 179 10.52 5.15 22.83
C PHE A 179 9.92 4.64 24.13
N ASP A 180 8.61 4.87 24.33
CA ASP A 180 7.85 4.35 25.46
C ASP A 180 6.94 3.19 24.99
N PRO A 181 7.36 1.94 25.20
CA PRO A 181 6.59 0.77 24.81
C PRO A 181 5.17 0.71 25.39
N ASN A 182 4.98 1.16 26.63
CA ASN A 182 3.73 1.02 27.35
C ASN A 182 2.73 2.08 26.91
N SER A 183 3.21 3.31 26.69
CA SER A 183 2.41 4.39 26.13
C SER A 183 1.94 4.05 24.72
N VAL A 184 2.85 3.62 23.84
CA VAL A 184 2.51 3.23 22.46
C VAL A 184 1.56 2.03 22.44
N PHE A 185 1.77 1.02 23.28
CA PHE A 185 0.82 -0.09 23.45
C PHE A 185 -0.58 0.41 23.81
N SER A 186 -0.67 1.28 24.81
CA SER A 186 -1.95 1.79 25.31
C SER A 186 -2.70 2.59 24.24
N GLN A 187 -1.98 3.40 23.45
CA GLN A 187 -2.54 4.13 22.30
C GLN A 187 -3.10 3.16 21.25
N VAL A 188 -2.27 2.23 20.77
CA VAL A 188 -2.65 1.26 19.73
C VAL A 188 -3.82 0.39 20.18
N VAL A 189 -3.87 -0.05 21.43
CA VAL A 189 -4.97 -0.87 21.94
C VAL A 189 -6.28 -0.09 22.09
N SER A 190 -6.21 1.19 22.44
CA SER A 190 -7.38 2.04 22.66
C SER A 190 -8.08 2.45 21.36
N TYR A 191 -7.31 2.67 20.29
CA TYR A 191 -7.83 3.21 19.04
C TYR A 191 -7.87 2.21 17.88
N LEU A 192 -7.10 1.12 17.93
CA LEU A 192 -7.07 0.14 16.84
C LEU A 192 -7.66 -1.23 17.26
N PRO A 193 -8.45 -1.84 16.36
CA PRO A 193 -8.89 -3.23 16.53
C PRO A 193 -7.69 -4.18 16.45
N ALA A 194 -7.79 -5.35 17.08
CA ALA A 194 -6.66 -6.28 17.25
C ALA A 194 -5.94 -6.65 15.93
N TYR A 195 -6.66 -6.75 14.82
CA TYR A 195 -6.08 -7.10 13.51
C TYR A 195 -5.29 -5.96 12.84
N ALA A 196 -5.54 -4.70 13.23
CA ALA A 196 -4.89 -3.51 12.67
C ALA A 196 -3.68 -3.05 13.47
N ARG A 197 -3.49 -3.59 14.69
CA ARG A 197 -2.37 -3.23 15.57
C ARG A 197 -1.06 -3.67 14.94
N PRO A 198 -0.08 -2.75 14.75
CA PRO A 198 1.25 -3.12 14.30
C PRO A 198 1.87 -4.12 15.27
N ARG A 199 2.17 -5.32 14.77
CA ARG A 199 2.81 -6.36 15.59
C ARG A 199 4.29 -6.09 15.78
N PHE A 200 4.90 -5.41 14.82
CA PHE A 200 6.31 -5.04 14.84
C PHE A 200 6.46 -3.52 14.72
N ILE A 201 7.35 -2.95 15.53
CA ILE A 201 7.76 -1.56 15.43
C ILE A 201 9.28 -1.52 15.22
N ARG A 202 9.72 -0.73 14.24
CA ARG A 202 11.12 -0.44 13.96
C ARG A 202 11.38 1.03 14.22
N ILE A 203 12.37 1.35 15.03
CA ILE A 203 12.76 2.74 15.31
C ILE A 203 13.90 3.14 14.38
N GLN A 204 13.73 4.21 13.62
CA GLN A 204 14.75 4.71 12.69
C GLN A 204 15.18 6.12 13.11
N ASP A 205 16.48 6.44 12.94
CA ASP A 205 17.02 7.77 13.24
C ASP A 205 16.48 8.84 12.28
N SER A 206 16.28 8.47 11.02
CA SER A 206 15.62 9.29 10.02
C SER A 206 15.00 8.41 8.97
N LEU A 207 13.89 8.84 8.38
CA LEU A 207 13.42 8.22 7.14
C LEU A 207 14.44 8.56 6.05
N ASP A 208 15.04 7.55 5.42
CA ASP A 208 16.03 7.69 4.35
C ASP A 208 15.49 8.57 3.18
N VAL A 209 15.62 9.89 3.28
CA VAL A 209 15.08 10.88 2.30
C VAL A 209 15.74 10.74 0.92
N THR A 210 16.76 9.88 0.79
CA THR A 210 17.50 9.63 -0.46
C THR A 210 16.73 8.79 -1.48
N GLY A 211 15.60 8.19 -1.07
CA GLY A 211 14.69 7.45 -1.94
C GLY A 211 13.27 7.99 -1.89
N THR A 212 12.50 7.77 -2.95
CA THR A 212 11.08 8.15 -2.94
C THR A 212 10.30 7.22 -2.01
N PHE A 213 9.27 7.70 -1.29
CA PHE A 213 8.54 6.93 -0.26
C PHE A 213 8.21 5.49 -0.66
N LYS A 214 7.84 5.26 -1.92
CA LYS A 214 7.55 3.92 -2.45
C LYS A 214 8.77 2.99 -2.49
N GLN A 215 9.95 3.49 -2.82
CA GLN A 215 11.19 2.70 -2.85
C GLN A 215 11.66 2.33 -1.45
N MET A 216 11.51 3.25 -0.48
CA MET A 216 11.76 2.96 0.93
C MET A 216 10.85 1.85 1.44
N LYS A 217 9.55 1.94 1.15
CA LYS A 217 8.56 0.94 1.58
C LYS A 217 8.90 -0.47 1.09
N VAL A 218 9.34 -0.61 -0.18
CA VAL A 218 9.75 -1.91 -0.72
C VAL A 218 10.95 -2.47 0.03
N LYS A 219 12.00 -1.67 0.26
CA LYS A 219 13.17 -2.09 1.04
C LYS A 219 12.80 -2.51 2.47
N LEU A 220 11.98 -1.71 3.15
CA LEU A 220 11.49 -1.99 4.51
C LEU A 220 10.68 -3.29 4.58
N VAL A 221 9.88 -3.56 3.55
CA VAL A 221 9.11 -4.80 3.41
C VAL A 221 10.02 -6.01 3.18
N GLU A 222 11.06 -5.88 2.35
CA GLU A 222 12.03 -6.94 2.06
C GLU A 222 12.89 -7.29 3.28
N GLU A 223 13.30 -6.28 4.05
CA GLU A 223 14.05 -6.45 5.30
C GLU A 223 13.19 -7.13 6.39
N GLY A 224 11.88 -6.89 6.37
CA GLY A 224 10.91 -7.54 7.26
C GLY A 224 11.19 -7.25 8.73
N PHE A 225 11.02 -8.26 9.58
CA PHE A 225 11.13 -8.16 11.04
C PHE A 225 12.27 -9.02 11.61
N CYS A 226 13.25 -9.40 10.78
CA CYS A 226 14.36 -10.24 11.21
C CYS A 226 15.41 -9.40 11.97
N PRO A 227 15.66 -9.67 13.27
CA PRO A 227 16.57 -8.86 14.08
C PRO A 227 18.05 -8.98 13.67
N SER A 228 18.43 -9.98 12.88
CA SER A 228 19.79 -10.10 12.32
C SER A 228 19.96 -9.40 10.97
N ALA A 229 18.87 -9.11 10.26
CA ALA A 229 18.89 -8.41 8.98
C ALA A 229 18.69 -6.89 9.13
N VAL A 230 18.02 -6.47 10.21
CA VAL A 230 17.68 -5.08 10.49
C VAL A 230 18.63 -4.53 11.57
N PRO A 231 19.43 -3.47 11.28
CA PRO A 231 20.32 -2.88 12.28
C PRO A 231 19.58 -1.99 13.30
N ASP A 232 18.39 -1.51 12.92
CA ASP A 232 17.57 -0.60 13.69
C ASP A 232 16.88 -1.33 14.87
N PRO A 233 16.63 -0.65 16.02
CA PRO A 233 15.88 -1.23 17.12
C PRO A 233 14.50 -1.74 16.68
N LEU A 234 14.25 -3.03 16.91
CA LEU A 234 12.98 -3.69 16.62
C LEU A 234 12.26 -4.06 17.91
N TYR A 235 10.94 -3.94 17.89
CA TYR A 235 10.05 -4.26 18.99
C TYR A 235 8.89 -5.13 18.50
N PHE A 236 8.45 -6.03 19.36
CA PHE A 236 7.33 -6.94 19.16
C PHE A 236 6.21 -6.62 20.15
N LEU A 237 4.98 -6.58 19.65
CA LEU A 237 3.78 -6.41 20.48
C LEU A 237 3.52 -7.71 21.26
N ASP A 238 3.70 -7.70 22.58
CA ASP A 238 3.36 -8.83 23.44
C ASP A 238 2.05 -8.56 24.20
N ASP A 239 0.99 -9.29 23.86
CA ASP A 239 -0.32 -9.15 24.50
C ASP A 239 -0.33 -9.63 25.96
N LYS A 240 0.61 -10.50 26.36
CA LYS A 240 0.71 -11.00 27.75
C LYS A 240 1.34 -9.95 28.64
N GLU A 241 2.46 -9.38 28.19
CA GLU A 241 3.17 -8.29 28.89
C GLU A 241 2.47 -6.94 28.72
N LYS A 242 1.50 -6.85 27.80
CA LYS A 242 0.76 -5.62 27.46
C LYS A 242 1.70 -4.46 27.11
N SER A 243 2.71 -4.76 26.31
CA SER A 243 3.76 -3.81 25.96
C SER A 243 4.45 -4.19 24.65
N TYR A 244 5.27 -3.28 24.13
CA TYR A 244 6.22 -3.56 23.05
C TYR A 244 7.56 -4.03 23.64
N VAL A 245 7.90 -5.30 23.50
CA VAL A 245 9.16 -5.87 24.00
C VAL A 245 10.24 -5.84 22.92
N PRO A 246 11.54 -5.70 23.25
CA PRO A 246 12.61 -5.78 22.26
C PRO A 246 12.55 -7.10 21.47
N MET A 247 12.69 -7.01 20.16
CA MET A 247 12.65 -8.15 19.25
C MET A 247 13.97 -8.92 19.34
N THR A 248 13.95 -10.08 19.99
CA THR A 248 15.11 -10.96 20.10
C THR A 248 15.10 -12.07 19.04
N GLN A 249 16.26 -12.69 18.82
CA GLN A 249 16.36 -13.83 17.90
C GLN A 249 15.50 -15.01 18.36
N GLU A 250 15.31 -15.19 19.68
CA GLU A 250 14.42 -16.21 20.23
C GLU A 250 12.95 -15.94 19.89
N ILE A 251 12.48 -14.69 20.00
CA ILE A 251 11.12 -14.31 19.62
C ILE A 251 10.91 -14.55 18.11
N PHE A 252 11.88 -14.13 17.28
CA PHE A 252 11.86 -14.35 15.84
C PHE A 252 11.73 -15.84 15.48
N HIS A 253 12.60 -16.72 16.01
CA HIS A 253 12.50 -18.16 15.78
C HIS A 253 11.21 -18.77 16.34
N SER A 254 10.68 -18.24 17.44
CA SER A 254 9.42 -18.70 18.04
C SER A 254 8.22 -18.33 17.16
N ILE A 255 8.28 -17.23 16.44
CA ILE A 255 7.29 -16.83 15.43
C ILE A 255 7.40 -17.72 14.19
N GLU A 256 8.61 -17.92 13.65
CA GLU A 256 8.82 -18.75 12.44
C GLU A 256 8.42 -20.22 12.66
N SER A 257 8.66 -20.75 13.86
CA SER A 257 8.24 -22.11 14.24
C SER A 257 6.75 -22.23 14.56
N GLY A 258 6.01 -21.12 14.61
CA GLY A 258 4.59 -21.08 14.99
C GLY A 258 4.32 -21.30 16.48
N SER A 259 5.35 -21.23 17.33
CA SER A 259 5.23 -21.36 18.79
C SER A 259 4.52 -20.16 19.41
N ILE A 260 4.80 -18.95 18.90
CA ILE A 260 4.05 -17.73 19.21
C ILE A 260 2.93 -17.59 18.18
N LYS A 261 1.68 -17.59 18.65
CA LYS A 261 0.53 -17.30 17.79
C LYS A 261 0.41 -15.79 17.57
N LEU A 262 0.41 -15.39 16.30
CA LEU A 262 0.14 -14.05 15.82
C LEU A 262 -1.34 -13.84 15.49
#